data_AF-A0A7H4MRQ3-F1
#
_entry.id   AF-A0A7H4MRQ3-F1
#
_cell.length_a   1.000
_cell.length_b   1.000
_cell.length_c   1.000
_cell.angle_alpha   90.00
_cell.angle_beta   90.00
_cell.angle_gamma   90.00
#
_symmetry.space_group_name_H-M   'P 1'
#
loop_
_entity.id
_entity.type
_entity.pdbx_description
1 polymer ?
#
loop_
_entity_poly.entity_id
_entity_poly.type
_entity_poly.pdbx_seq_one_letter_code
_entity_poly.pdbx_strand_id
1 'polypeptide(L)'
;MVEIRDAVAREKRRRGELGFDDMLSRLDEALRGDSGETLASAIRQRFPVAMIDEFQDTDPQQYRIFRRIWRRQPETALLLIGDPKQAIYAFRGADIFTYMKARGDVTAHYTLDTNWRSSPGMVSSVNRLFSLSDNPFMFREIPFLPVKAAAKNQGLRFTVDAADVPAMNVWLMPGDTVGLAIIKRLWRSSAPRRSATG
;
A
#
# COMPACT_ATOMS: atom_id res chain seq x y z
N MET A 1 -18.07 16.65 15.30
CA MET A 1 -17.50 15.88 14.16
C MET A 1 -18.57 15.13 13.38
N VAL A 2 -19.45 14.35 14.03
CA VAL A 2 -20.57 13.64 13.36
C VAL A 2 -21.56 14.63 12.71
N GLU A 3 -21.96 15.67 13.44
CA GLU A 3 -22.90 16.69 12.93
C GLU A 3 -22.43 17.40 11.65
N ILE A 4 -21.12 17.67 11.52
CA ILE A 4 -20.54 18.31 10.33
C ILE A 4 -20.60 17.35 9.13
N ARG A 5 -20.26 16.07 9.34
CA ARG A 5 -20.35 15.05 8.27
C ARG A 5 -21.78 14.90 7.77
N ASP A 6 -22.73 14.85 8.69
CA ASP A 6 -24.14 14.72 8.35
C ASP A 6 -24.68 15.96 7.63
N ALA A 7 -24.28 17.16 8.07
CA ALA A 7 -24.64 18.41 7.39
C ALA A 7 -24.10 18.45 5.96
N VAL A 8 -22.82 18.10 5.75
CA VAL A 8 -22.21 18.02 4.41
C VAL A 8 -22.91 16.96 3.55
N ALA A 9 -23.20 15.77 4.10
CA ALA A 9 -23.89 14.72 3.37
C ALA A 9 -25.34 15.08 3.00
N ARG A 10 -26.05 15.83 3.86
CA ARG A 10 -27.38 16.37 3.55
C ARG A 10 -27.31 17.41 2.44
N GLU A 11 -26.34 18.33 2.50
CA GLU A 11 -26.21 19.39 1.50
C GLU A 11 -25.82 18.85 0.13
N LYS A 12 -24.87 17.91 0.07
CA LYS A 12 -24.51 17.21 -1.19
C LYS A 12 -25.71 16.49 -1.80
N ARG A 13 -26.52 15.80 -0.98
CA ARG A 13 -27.75 15.14 -1.44
C ARG A 13 -28.76 16.14 -1.98
N ARG A 14 -28.95 17.28 -1.30
CA ARG A 14 -29.85 18.35 -1.76
C ARG A 14 -29.44 18.91 -3.13
N ARG A 15 -28.14 18.99 -3.40
CA ARG A 15 -27.58 19.50 -4.66
C ARG A 15 -27.43 18.44 -5.76
N GLY A 16 -27.66 17.16 -5.45
CA GLY A 16 -27.39 16.06 -6.39
C GLY A 16 -25.89 15.84 -6.66
N GLU A 17 -25.01 16.30 -5.78
CA GLU A 17 -23.55 16.21 -5.95
C GLU A 17 -22.99 14.90 -5.36
N LEU A 18 -21.96 14.37 -6.02
CA LEU A 18 -21.23 13.17 -5.61
C LEU A 18 -19.73 13.47 -5.59
N GLY A 19 -19.10 13.34 -4.42
CA GLY A 19 -17.64 13.32 -4.30
C GLY A 19 -17.07 11.92 -4.49
N PHE A 20 -15.74 11.84 -4.65
CA PHE A 20 -15.04 10.56 -4.82
C PHE A 20 -15.25 9.60 -3.63
N ASP A 21 -15.11 10.10 -2.40
CA ASP A 21 -15.34 9.28 -1.19
C ASP A 21 -16.80 8.79 -1.10
N ASP A 22 -17.75 9.58 -1.61
CA ASP A 22 -19.17 9.21 -1.61
C ASP A 22 -19.44 8.05 -2.58
N MET A 23 -18.70 7.97 -3.70
CA MET A 23 -18.83 6.87 -4.67
C MET A 23 -18.45 5.53 -4.03
N LEU A 24 -17.29 5.47 -3.36
CA LEU A 24 -16.84 4.28 -2.66
C LEU A 24 -17.77 3.96 -1.48
N SER A 25 -18.28 4.97 -0.77
CA SER A 25 -19.13 4.76 0.40
C SER A 25 -20.47 4.17 0.02
N ARG A 26 -21.09 4.70 -1.02
CA ARG A 26 -22.35 4.16 -1.55
C ARG A 26 -22.18 2.74 -2.10
N LEU A 27 -21.04 2.42 -2.72
CA LEU A 27 -20.78 1.07 -3.18
C LEU A 27 -20.62 0.08 -2.01
N ASP A 28 -19.85 0.44 -0.97
CA ASP A 28 -19.69 -0.40 0.24
C ASP A 28 -21.05 -0.60 0.93
N GLU A 29 -21.88 0.45 1.04
CA GLU A 29 -23.25 0.38 1.58
C GLU A 29 -24.16 -0.53 0.75
N ALA A 30 -24.20 -0.34 -0.58
CA ALA A 30 -25.04 -1.12 -1.47
C ALA A 30 -24.68 -2.62 -1.46
N LEU A 31 -23.39 -2.95 -1.37
CA LEU A 31 -22.92 -4.34 -1.27
C LEU A 31 -23.24 -5.00 0.08
N ARG A 32 -23.58 -4.21 1.11
CA ARG A 32 -23.96 -4.68 2.46
C ARG A 32 -25.47 -4.72 2.69
N GLY A 33 -26.26 -4.04 1.85
CA GLY A 33 -27.72 -4.08 1.92
C GLY A 33 -28.31 -5.39 1.36
N ASP A 34 -29.64 -5.50 1.41
CA ASP A 34 -30.37 -6.70 1.04
C ASP A 34 -30.14 -7.15 -0.41
N SER A 35 -29.95 -6.18 -1.32
CA SER A 35 -29.63 -6.44 -2.74
C SER A 35 -28.13 -6.63 -3.01
N GLY A 36 -27.30 -6.69 -1.97
CA GLY A 36 -25.84 -6.69 -2.09
C GLY A 36 -25.29 -7.91 -2.83
N GLU A 37 -25.92 -9.09 -2.71
CA GLU A 37 -25.49 -10.28 -3.46
C GLU A 37 -25.82 -10.18 -4.94
N THR A 38 -27.00 -9.67 -5.30
CA THR A 38 -27.36 -9.40 -6.69
C THR A 38 -26.37 -8.44 -7.34
N LEU A 39 -26.01 -7.36 -6.63
CA LEU A 39 -25.00 -6.40 -7.10
C LEU A 39 -23.62 -7.05 -7.23
N ALA A 40 -23.15 -7.78 -6.22
CA ALA A 40 -21.86 -8.45 -6.25
C ALA A 40 -21.78 -9.48 -7.38
N SER A 41 -22.84 -10.26 -7.60
CA SER A 41 -22.95 -11.23 -8.68
C SER A 41 -22.90 -10.56 -10.06
N ALA A 42 -23.66 -9.48 -10.26
CA ALA A 42 -23.62 -8.72 -11.51
C ALA A 42 -22.21 -8.16 -11.81
N ILE A 43 -21.51 -7.68 -10.77
CA ILE A 43 -20.12 -7.20 -10.92
C ILE A 43 -19.20 -8.37 -11.29
N ARG A 44 -19.29 -9.52 -10.61
CA ARG A 44 -18.47 -10.71 -10.92
C ARG A 44 -18.73 -11.26 -12.31
N GLN A 45 -19.99 -11.26 -12.78
CA GLN A 45 -20.34 -11.70 -14.13
C GLN A 45 -19.67 -10.81 -15.19
N ARG A 46 -19.62 -9.49 -14.93
CA ARG A 46 -18.95 -8.55 -15.82
C ARG A 46 -17.42 -8.61 -15.71
N PHE A 47 -16.90 -8.82 -14.51
CA PHE A 47 -15.47 -8.82 -14.18
C PHE A 47 -15.13 -10.08 -13.37
N PRO A 48 -15.03 -11.25 -14.03
CA PRO A 48 -14.71 -12.50 -13.34
C PRO A 48 -13.31 -12.48 -12.74
N VAL A 49 -12.39 -11.71 -13.32
CA VAL A 49 -11.04 -11.50 -12.81
C VAL A 49 -10.81 -10.01 -12.58
N ALA A 50 -10.31 -9.66 -11.38
CA ALA A 50 -9.92 -8.31 -11.03
C ALA A 50 -8.44 -8.26 -10.62
N MET A 51 -7.70 -7.30 -11.17
CA MET A 51 -6.33 -6.98 -10.81
C MET A 51 -6.30 -5.61 -10.15
N ILE A 52 -5.87 -5.55 -8.90
CA ILE A 52 -5.74 -4.32 -8.13
C ILE A 52 -4.26 -4.02 -8.01
N ASP A 53 -3.79 -3.03 -8.75
CA ASP A 53 -2.41 -2.52 -8.66
C ASP A 53 -2.28 -1.50 -7.52
N GLU A 54 -1.05 -1.24 -7.08
CA GLU A 54 -0.73 -0.33 -5.97
C GLU A 54 -1.54 -0.63 -4.69
N PHE A 55 -1.79 -1.90 -4.40
CA PHE A 55 -2.67 -2.33 -3.33
C PHE A 55 -2.20 -1.85 -1.93
N GLN A 56 -0.92 -1.55 -1.77
CA GLN A 56 -0.38 -0.97 -0.52
C GLN A 56 -0.97 0.41 -0.17
N ASP A 57 -1.50 1.13 -1.16
CA ASP A 57 -2.08 2.47 -0.98
C ASP A 57 -3.61 2.43 -0.82
N THR A 58 -4.20 1.25 -0.64
CA THR A 58 -5.63 1.08 -0.40
C THR A 58 -6.02 1.30 1.07
N ASP A 59 -7.29 1.60 1.29
CA ASP A 59 -7.88 1.81 2.61
C ASP A 59 -8.81 0.63 3.02
N PRO A 60 -9.23 0.55 4.30
CA PRO A 60 -10.08 -0.54 4.78
C PRO A 60 -11.43 -0.69 4.08
N GLN A 61 -11.95 0.39 3.48
CA GLN A 61 -13.23 0.39 2.77
C GLN A 61 -13.09 -0.19 1.37
N GLN A 62 -12.05 0.21 0.63
CA GLN A 62 -11.73 -0.40 -0.66
C GLN A 62 -11.51 -1.92 -0.53
N TYR A 63 -10.75 -2.35 0.48
CA TYR A 63 -10.54 -3.78 0.72
C TYR A 63 -11.84 -4.51 1.09
N ARG A 64 -12.78 -3.87 1.81
CA ARG A 64 -14.11 -4.45 2.09
C ARG A 64 -14.92 -4.65 0.82
N ILE A 65 -14.88 -3.71 -0.12
CA ILE A 65 -15.55 -3.83 -1.42
C ILE A 65 -14.98 -5.02 -2.19
N PHE A 66 -13.65 -5.08 -2.36
CA PHE A 66 -13.00 -6.15 -3.12
C PHE A 66 -13.29 -7.54 -2.53
N ARG A 67 -13.15 -7.70 -1.22
CA ARG A 67 -13.44 -9.00 -0.58
C ARG A 67 -14.92 -9.37 -0.68
N ARG A 68 -15.85 -8.41 -0.62
CA ARG A 68 -17.30 -8.69 -0.69
C ARG A 68 -17.71 -9.19 -2.07
N ILE A 69 -17.02 -8.73 -3.10
CA ILE A 69 -17.28 -9.12 -4.48
C ILE A 69 -16.59 -10.43 -4.83
N TRP A 70 -15.27 -10.58 -4.64
CA TRP A 70 -14.51 -11.71 -5.22
C TRP A 70 -14.06 -12.80 -4.24
N ARG A 71 -14.11 -12.60 -2.91
CA ARG A 71 -13.51 -13.58 -1.98
C ARG A 71 -14.27 -14.90 -1.97
N ARG A 72 -13.55 -16.01 -2.19
CA ARG A 72 -14.06 -17.39 -2.16
C ARG A 72 -15.24 -17.62 -3.13
N GLN A 73 -15.23 -16.94 -4.27
CA GLN A 73 -16.25 -17.08 -5.30
C GLN A 73 -15.71 -18.00 -6.42
N PRO A 74 -16.41 -19.11 -6.76
CA PRO A 74 -16.01 -19.99 -7.86
C PRO A 74 -15.89 -19.23 -9.18
N GLU A 75 -15.05 -19.73 -10.10
CA GLU A 75 -14.86 -19.15 -11.44
C GLU A 75 -14.43 -17.68 -11.47
N THR A 76 -13.87 -17.18 -10.35
CA THR A 76 -13.36 -15.80 -10.25
C THR A 76 -11.97 -15.74 -9.64
N ALA A 77 -11.26 -14.65 -9.91
CA ALA A 77 -9.95 -14.38 -9.33
C ALA A 77 -9.80 -12.91 -8.91
N LEU A 78 -9.15 -12.70 -7.77
CA LEU A 78 -8.74 -11.39 -7.27
C LEU A 78 -7.22 -11.40 -7.10
N LEU A 79 -6.54 -10.63 -7.94
CA LEU A 79 -5.09 -10.47 -7.93
C LEU A 79 -4.78 -9.11 -7.28
N LEU A 80 -4.12 -9.14 -6.12
CA LEU A 80 -3.69 -7.94 -5.40
C LEU A 80 -2.19 -7.77 -5.62
N ILE A 81 -1.81 -6.69 -6.28
CA ILE A 81 -0.44 -6.37 -6.66
C ILE A 81 -0.04 -5.11 -5.91
N GLY A 82 1.15 -5.14 -5.31
CA GLY A 82 1.66 -3.98 -4.60
C GLY A 82 2.94 -4.29 -3.86
N ASP A 83 3.57 -3.23 -3.35
CA ASP A 83 4.78 -3.34 -2.52
C ASP A 83 4.55 -2.64 -1.16
N PRO A 84 4.43 -3.40 -0.05
CA PRO A 84 4.24 -2.81 1.27
C PRO A 84 5.41 -1.93 1.71
N LYS A 85 6.60 -2.08 1.10
CA LYS A 85 7.77 -1.22 1.35
C LYS A 85 7.59 0.19 0.77
N GLN A 86 6.61 0.40 -0.10
CA GLN A 86 6.33 1.67 -0.79
C GLN A 86 5.07 2.37 -0.28
N ALA A 87 4.44 1.89 0.80
CA ALA A 87 3.24 2.50 1.38
C ALA A 87 3.56 3.86 2.04
N ILE A 88 3.44 4.95 1.28
CA ILE A 88 3.78 6.32 1.72
C ILE A 88 2.57 7.25 1.80
N TYR A 89 1.38 6.81 1.39
CA TYR A 89 0.16 7.64 1.32
C TYR A 89 -0.71 7.64 2.60
N ALA A 90 -0.14 7.35 3.77
CA ALA A 90 -0.87 7.30 5.04
C ALA A 90 -1.65 8.61 5.35
N PHE A 91 -1.14 9.76 4.92
CA PHE A 91 -1.81 11.06 5.07
C PHE A 91 -3.12 11.20 4.27
N ARG A 92 -3.35 10.34 3.27
CA ARG A 92 -4.60 10.28 2.47
C ARG A 92 -5.54 9.15 2.91
N GLY A 93 -5.21 8.45 4.00
CA GLY A 93 -6.05 7.36 4.53
C GLY A 93 -5.67 5.96 4.06
N ALA A 94 -4.61 5.80 3.25
CA ALA A 94 -4.04 4.49 2.98
C ALA A 94 -3.59 3.82 4.28
N ASP A 95 -3.86 2.52 4.42
CA ASP A 95 -3.63 1.79 5.64
C ASP A 95 -2.81 0.53 5.41
N ILE A 96 -1.54 0.56 5.81
CA ILE A 96 -0.65 -0.61 5.71
C ILE A 96 -1.19 -1.82 6.49
N PHE A 97 -2.00 -1.63 7.53
CA PHE A 97 -2.64 -2.74 8.24
C PHE A 97 -3.74 -3.41 7.39
N THR A 98 -4.36 -2.68 6.46
CA THR A 98 -5.26 -3.26 5.47
C THR A 98 -4.51 -4.19 4.53
N TYR A 99 -3.34 -3.77 4.05
CA TYR A 99 -2.46 -4.65 3.27
C TYR A 99 -2.07 -5.91 4.07
N MET A 100 -1.60 -5.76 5.31
CA MET A 100 -1.20 -6.90 6.14
C MET A 100 -2.37 -7.86 6.40
N LYS A 101 -3.57 -7.32 6.65
CA LYS A 101 -4.79 -8.12 6.81
C LYS A 101 -5.14 -8.89 5.54
N ALA A 102 -5.08 -8.23 4.39
CA ALA A 102 -5.36 -8.87 3.10
C ALA A 102 -4.35 -9.97 2.78
N ARG A 103 -3.07 -9.72 3.06
CA ARG A 103 -2.01 -10.73 2.94
C ARG A 103 -2.26 -11.94 3.83
N GLY A 104 -2.74 -11.73 5.06
CA GLY A 104 -3.13 -12.82 5.97
C GLY A 104 -4.41 -13.57 5.55
N ASP A 105 -5.28 -12.95 4.76
CA ASP A 105 -6.51 -13.55 4.25
C ASP A 105 -6.27 -14.49 3.03
N VAL A 106 -5.10 -14.43 2.41
CA VAL A 106 -4.72 -15.20 1.20
C VAL A 106 -3.53 -16.10 1.47
N THR A 107 -3.55 -17.32 0.92
CA THR A 107 -2.47 -18.31 1.09
C THR A 107 -1.37 -18.19 0.04
N ALA A 108 -1.72 -17.75 -1.18
CA ALA A 108 -0.77 -17.63 -2.28
C ALA A 108 -0.10 -16.26 -2.25
N HIS A 109 1.21 -16.23 -1.94
CA HIS A 109 2.05 -15.02 -2.01
C HIS A 109 3.10 -15.20 -3.09
N TYR A 110 3.31 -14.17 -3.90
CA TYR A 110 4.29 -14.16 -4.98
C TYR A 110 5.20 -12.94 -4.84
N THR A 111 6.46 -13.09 -5.22
CA THR A 111 7.45 -12.00 -5.21
C THR A 111 8.18 -11.99 -6.55
N LEU A 112 8.41 -10.79 -7.10
CA LEU A 112 9.26 -10.60 -8.27
C LEU A 112 10.71 -10.34 -7.80
N ASP A 113 11.62 -11.25 -8.12
CA ASP A 113 13.00 -11.22 -7.62
C ASP A 113 13.96 -10.44 -8.53
N THR A 114 13.51 -9.92 -9.67
CA THR A 114 14.36 -9.30 -10.69
C THR A 114 13.93 -7.86 -10.96
N ASN A 115 14.84 -6.92 -10.75
CA ASN A 115 14.67 -5.52 -11.09
C ASN A 115 15.10 -5.28 -12.55
N TRP A 116 14.14 -4.91 -13.38
CA TRP A 116 14.33 -4.64 -14.81
C TRP A 116 14.59 -3.17 -15.13
N ARG A 117 14.53 -2.27 -14.13
CA ARG A 117 14.58 -0.82 -14.31
C ARG A 117 15.98 -0.24 -14.09
N SER A 118 16.70 -0.74 -13.09
CA SER A 118 17.91 -0.11 -12.56
C SER A 118 19.20 -0.83 -12.99
N SER A 119 20.32 -0.13 -12.88
CA SER A 119 21.66 -0.70 -13.08
C SER A 119 22.05 -1.69 -11.97
N PRO A 120 22.97 -2.64 -12.24
CA PRO A 120 23.48 -3.57 -11.23
C PRO A 120 24.09 -2.87 -10.01
N GLY A 121 24.78 -1.75 -10.23
CA GLY A 121 25.34 -0.94 -9.15
C GLY A 121 24.25 -0.42 -8.21
N MET A 122 23.16 0.12 -8.76
CA MET A 122 22.07 0.64 -7.95
C MET A 122 21.30 -0.45 -7.20
N VAL A 123 20.98 -1.56 -7.87
CA VAL A 123 20.34 -2.72 -7.22
C VAL A 123 21.21 -3.22 -6.06
N SER A 124 22.52 -3.36 -6.28
CA SER A 124 23.47 -3.80 -5.26
C SER A 124 23.55 -2.84 -4.07
N SER A 125 23.59 -1.53 -4.31
CA SER A 125 23.61 -0.52 -3.25
C SER A 125 22.35 -0.55 -2.38
N VAL A 126 21.17 -0.63 -2.99
CA VAL A 126 19.88 -0.71 -2.26
C VAL A 126 19.79 -2.02 -1.48
N ASN A 127 20.16 -3.14 -2.10
CA ASN A 127 20.21 -4.44 -1.42
C ASN A 127 21.11 -4.38 -0.19
N ARG A 128 22.33 -3.84 -0.35
CA ARG A 128 23.28 -3.72 0.75
C ARG A 128 22.71 -2.88 1.88
N LEU A 129 22.16 -1.71 1.58
CA LEU A 129 21.64 -0.77 2.57
C LEU A 129 20.55 -1.41 3.43
N PHE A 130 19.52 -1.99 2.81
CA PHE A 130 18.39 -2.55 3.54
C PHE A 130 18.69 -3.91 4.19
N SER A 131 19.76 -4.60 3.77
CA SER A 131 20.26 -5.79 4.47
C SER A 131 21.08 -5.49 5.73
N LEU A 132 21.36 -4.22 6.06
CA LEU A 132 22.06 -3.86 7.31
C LEU A 132 21.16 -3.96 8.56
N SER A 133 19.86 -4.11 8.39
CA SER A 133 18.89 -4.22 9.47
C SER A 133 17.98 -5.42 9.26
N ASP A 134 17.62 -6.10 10.35
CA ASP A 134 16.61 -7.17 10.30
C ASP A 134 15.20 -6.65 10.05
N ASN A 135 14.92 -5.38 10.37
CA ASN A 135 13.59 -4.76 10.26
C ASN A 135 13.67 -3.38 9.60
N PRO A 136 14.12 -3.29 8.33
CA PRO A 136 14.35 -2.02 7.65
C PRO A 136 13.07 -1.20 7.47
N PHE A 137 11.90 -1.86 7.46
CA PHE A 137 10.59 -1.24 7.27
C PHE A 137 9.72 -1.28 8.53
N MET A 138 10.34 -1.30 9.73
CA MET A 138 9.72 -1.24 11.06
C MET A 138 8.86 -2.44 11.48
N PHE A 139 8.16 -3.09 10.54
CA PHE A 139 7.30 -4.24 10.77
C PHE A 139 7.96 -5.53 10.26
N ARG A 140 7.90 -6.60 11.06
CA ARG A 140 8.47 -7.93 10.69
C ARG A 140 7.73 -8.55 9.51
N GLU A 141 6.46 -8.20 9.36
CA GLU A 141 5.56 -8.61 8.30
C GLU A 141 5.93 -7.99 6.94
N ILE A 142 6.84 -6.99 6.92
CA ILE A 142 7.34 -6.31 5.73
C ILE A 142 8.85 -6.56 5.61
N PRO A 143 9.26 -7.78 5.21
CA PRO A 143 10.67 -8.10 5.04
C PRO A 143 11.24 -7.40 3.80
N PHE A 144 12.54 -7.12 3.84
CA PHE A 144 13.30 -6.80 2.65
C PHE A 144 13.86 -8.09 2.03
N LEU A 145 13.48 -8.37 0.78
CA LEU A 145 14.03 -9.48 0.01
C LEU A 145 14.95 -8.89 -1.08
N PRO A 146 16.26 -9.16 -1.06
CA PRO A 146 17.17 -8.69 -2.10
C PRO A 146 16.73 -9.16 -3.48
N VAL A 147 16.90 -8.29 -4.47
CA VAL A 147 16.53 -8.57 -5.87
C VAL A 147 17.76 -8.60 -6.78
N LYS A 148 17.67 -9.28 -7.91
CA LYS A 148 18.69 -9.34 -8.96
C LYS A 148 18.51 -8.19 -9.94
N ALA A 149 19.59 -7.67 -10.50
CA ALA A 149 19.48 -6.82 -11.68
C ALA A 149 19.24 -7.70 -12.92
N ALA A 150 18.36 -7.26 -13.82
CA ALA A 150 18.11 -7.97 -15.07
C ALA A 150 19.39 -8.11 -15.92
N ALA A 151 19.58 -9.25 -16.59
CA ALA A 151 20.75 -9.51 -17.44
C ALA A 151 20.93 -8.45 -18.54
N LYS A 152 19.84 -7.91 -19.08
CA LYS A 152 19.88 -6.84 -20.09
C LYS A 152 20.48 -5.51 -19.56
N ASN A 153 20.48 -5.32 -18.24
CA ASN A 153 20.95 -4.08 -17.60
C ASN A 153 22.44 -4.13 -17.22
N GLN A 154 23.17 -5.22 -17.50
CA GLN A 154 24.57 -5.39 -17.08
C GLN A 154 25.51 -4.29 -17.62
N GLY A 155 25.14 -3.68 -18.75
CA GLY A 155 25.88 -2.54 -19.33
C GLY A 155 25.47 -1.16 -18.80
N LEU A 156 24.39 -1.03 -18.01
CA LEU A 156 23.94 0.26 -17.50
C LEU A 156 24.91 0.79 -16.45
N ARG A 157 25.58 1.89 -16.78
CA ARG A 157 26.52 2.60 -15.90
C ARG A 157 26.30 4.09 -16.01
N PHE A 158 26.60 4.81 -14.93
CA PHE A 158 26.61 6.26 -14.92
C PHE A 158 28.07 6.71 -14.81
N THR A 159 28.54 7.44 -15.82
CA THR A 159 29.92 7.90 -15.93
C THR A 159 29.98 9.40 -16.08
N VAL A 160 30.93 10.05 -15.43
CA VAL A 160 31.28 11.47 -15.60
C VAL A 160 32.76 11.52 -15.98
N ASP A 161 33.11 12.25 -17.04
CA ASP A 161 34.47 12.32 -17.59
C ASP A 161 35.11 10.93 -17.84
N ALA A 162 34.31 9.99 -18.35
CA ALA A 162 34.65 8.58 -18.57
C ALA A 162 35.03 7.78 -17.31
N ALA A 163 34.83 8.33 -16.10
CA ALA A 163 34.99 7.63 -14.83
C ALA A 163 33.63 7.12 -14.32
N ASP A 164 33.60 5.88 -13.82
CA ASP A 164 32.42 5.30 -13.18
C ASP A 164 32.09 6.05 -11.88
N VAL A 165 30.84 6.48 -11.74
CA VAL A 165 30.34 7.15 -10.53
C VAL A 165 29.65 6.14 -9.61
N PRO A 166 29.87 6.18 -8.28
CA PRO A 166 29.15 5.33 -7.34
C PRO A 166 27.64 5.49 -7.48
N ALA A 167 26.91 4.38 -7.53
CA ALA A 167 25.47 4.41 -7.70
C ALA A 167 24.75 5.08 -6.52
N MET A 168 25.29 4.97 -5.31
CA MET A 168 24.75 5.58 -4.09
C MET A 168 25.87 6.26 -3.30
N ASN A 169 25.68 7.54 -2.99
CA ASN A 169 26.55 8.31 -2.12
C ASN A 169 25.75 8.70 -0.87
N VAL A 170 26.26 8.37 0.31
CA VAL A 170 25.64 8.69 1.60
C VAL A 170 26.47 9.76 2.29
N TRP A 171 25.88 10.92 2.52
CA TRP A 171 26.51 12.02 3.22
C TRP A 171 25.96 12.09 4.63
N LEU A 172 26.85 12.01 5.62
CA LEU A 172 26.47 12.20 7.02
C LEU A 172 26.46 13.70 7.31
N MET A 173 25.28 14.28 7.53
CA MET A 173 25.17 15.65 8.02
C MET A 173 25.62 15.71 9.50
N PRO A 174 26.52 16.64 9.88
CA PRO A 174 26.83 16.87 11.28
C PRO A 174 25.56 17.34 12.03
N GLY A 175 25.19 16.64 13.09
CA GLY A 175 24.04 16.98 13.93
C GLY A 175 23.88 15.99 15.07
N ASP A 176 23.21 16.40 16.16
CA ASP A 176 22.94 15.53 17.30
C ASP A 176 22.07 14.34 16.85
N THR A 177 22.54 13.12 17.12
CA THR A 177 21.82 11.89 16.77
C THR A 177 20.44 11.86 17.43
N VAL A 178 19.39 12.02 16.63
CA VAL A 178 18.01 11.76 17.06
C VAL A 178 17.80 10.25 17.05
N GLY A 179 18.03 9.61 18.20
CA GLY A 179 17.88 8.15 18.33
C GLY A 179 16.47 7.65 18.00
N LEU A 180 16.36 6.37 17.63
CA LEU A 180 15.11 5.64 17.35
C LEU A 180 14.01 5.84 18.41
N ALA A 181 14.39 6.12 19.65
CA ALA A 181 13.45 6.43 20.75
C ALA A 181 12.64 7.71 20.49
N ILE A 182 13.25 8.74 19.90
CA ILE A 182 12.59 10.02 19.61
C ILE A 182 11.65 9.87 18.42
N ILE A 183 12.07 9.16 17.37
CA ILE A 183 11.20 8.86 16.21
C ILE A 183 9.97 8.05 16.65
N LYS A 184 10.16 7.00 17.47
CA LYS A 184 9.05 6.22 18.06
C LYS A 184 8.13 7.08 18.94
N ARG A 185 8.67 8.07 19.66
CA ARG A 185 7.90 8.98 20.50
C ARG A 185 7.06 9.95 19.68
N LEU A 186 7.64 10.53 18.63
CA LEU A 186 6.97 11.45 17.71
C LEU A 186 5.84 10.76 16.93
N TRP A 187 6.04 9.49 16.55
CA TRP A 187 5.02 8.70 15.86
C TRP A 187 3.88 8.25 16.79
N ARG A 188 4.19 7.88 18.05
CA ARG A 188 3.16 7.59 19.06
C ARG A 188 2.32 8.80 19.43
N SER A 189 2.88 10.01 19.40
CA SER A 189 2.12 11.24 19.65
C SER A 189 1.24 11.68 18.48
N SER A 190 1.46 11.15 17.28
CA SER A 190 0.68 11.48 16.06
C SER A 190 -0.35 10.40 15.68
N ALA A 191 -0.35 9.25 16.35
CA ALA A 191 -1.41 8.25 16.22
C ALA A 191 -2.70 8.71 16.96
N PRO A 192 -3.90 8.57 16.38
CA PRO A 192 -5.15 8.96 17.04
C PRO A 192 -5.32 8.16 18.33
N ARG A 193 -5.49 8.86 19.47
CA ARG A 193 -5.83 8.26 20.75
C ARG A 193 -7.13 7.49 20.60
N ARG A 194 -7.08 6.15 20.62
CA ARG A 194 -8.26 5.34 20.91
C ARG A 194 -8.64 5.61 22.37
N SER A 195 -9.74 6.33 22.57
CA SER A 195 -10.42 6.37 23.86
C SER A 195 -10.94 4.97 24.17
N ALA A 196 -10.29 4.28 25.09
CA ALA A 196 -10.86 3.12 25.75
C ALA A 196 -11.79 3.66 26.86
N THR A 197 -13.09 3.67 26.58
CA THR A 197 -14.14 3.61 27.60
C THR A 197 -14.65 2.18 27.61
N GLY A 198 -14.52 1.51 28.75
CA GLY A 198 -14.89 0.12 28.98
C GLY A 198 -14.04 -0.46 30.09
#